data_AF-A0A5Q4EK56-F1
#
_entry.id   AF-A0A5Q4EK56-F1
#
_cell.length_a   1.000
_cell.length_b   1.000
_cell.length_c   1.000
_cell.angle_alpha   90.00
_cell.angle_beta   90.00
_cell.angle_gamma   90.00
#
_symmetry.space_group_name_H-M   'P 1'
#
loop_
_entity.id
_entity.type
_entity.pdbx_description
1 polymer ?
#
loop_
_entity_poly.entity_id
_entity_poly.type
_entity_poly.pdbx_seq_one_letter_code
_entity_poly.pdbx_strand_id
1 'polypeptide(L)'
;MKEPMSYQEKQSILSLVNTILILGFYSFYIYSKYIAGNPEIIYDMRFLGKAFVILIPFTIVVQIVMHILFVIVNKIVTKEDPPKREDEMDKLIELKSLRASHWVFILGFFLAMASQAMGMEPYVMFLAFIVSGFVSGMISDIAKIWFYRKGV
;
A
#
# COMPACT_ATOMS: atom_id res chain seq x y z
N MET A 1 -5.16 23.50 19.78
CA MET A 1 -5.58 22.12 20.16
C MET A 1 -5.60 21.31 18.88
N LYS A 2 -4.98 20.12 18.83
CA LYS A 2 -5.13 19.22 17.67
C LYS A 2 -6.57 18.71 17.69
N GLU A 3 -7.32 18.92 16.63
CA GLU A 3 -8.64 18.28 16.50
C GLU A 3 -8.48 16.76 16.57
N PRO A 4 -9.40 16.06 17.25
CA PRO A 4 -9.37 14.60 17.30
C PRO A 4 -9.47 14.05 15.87
N MET A 5 -8.57 13.13 15.52
CA MET A 5 -8.51 12.55 14.18
C MET A 5 -9.85 11.91 13.80
N SER A 6 -10.32 12.20 12.59
CA SER A 6 -11.54 11.60 12.05
C SER A 6 -11.41 10.08 11.91
N TYR A 7 -12.55 9.39 11.83
CA TYR A 7 -12.57 7.95 11.57
C TYR A 7 -11.83 7.58 10.28
N GLN A 8 -12.04 8.36 9.20
CA GLN A 8 -11.42 8.15 7.89
C GLN A 8 -9.90 8.39 7.92
N GLU A 9 -9.43 9.37 8.70
CA GLU A 9 -8.00 9.57 8.91
C GLU A 9 -7.36 8.38 9.62
N LYS A 10 -7.98 7.88 10.70
CA LYS A 10 -7.47 6.73 11.44
C LYS A 10 -7.41 5.48 10.56
N GLN A 11 -8.45 5.26 9.74
CA GLN A 11 -8.48 4.15 8.79
C GLN A 11 -7.37 4.27 7.75
N SER A 12 -7.13 5.46 7.19
CA SER A 12 -6.05 5.69 6.23
C SER A 12 -4.67 5.51 6.85
N ILE A 13 -4.48 5.95 8.10
CA ILE A 13 -3.23 5.71 8.87
C ILE A 13 -3.01 4.21 9.08
N LEU A 14 -4.05 3.47 9.46
CA LEU A 14 -3.98 2.01 9.63
C LEU A 14 -3.55 1.33 8.33
N SER A 15 -4.20 1.67 7.21
CA SER A 15 -3.87 1.12 5.89
C SER A 15 -2.41 1.40 5.53
N LEU A 16 -1.94 2.63 5.75
CA LEU A 16 -0.56 3.04 5.48
C LEU A 16 0.44 2.24 6.32
N VAL A 17 0.21 2.15 7.64
CA VAL A 17 1.08 1.39 8.55
C VAL A 17 1.10 -0.07 8.16
N ASN A 18 -0.06 -0.67 7.87
CA ASN A 18 -0.16 -2.07 7.47
C ASN A 18 0.60 -2.33 6.16
N THR A 19 0.48 -1.44 5.18
CA THR A 19 1.20 -1.52 3.91
C THR A 19 2.72 -1.49 4.12
N ILE A 20 3.22 -0.59 4.97
CA ILE A 20 4.64 -0.50 5.31
C ILE A 20 5.12 -1.78 6.02
N LEU A 21 4.35 -2.29 6.98
CA LEU A 21 4.70 -3.49 7.73
C LEU A 21 4.71 -4.72 6.83
N ILE A 22 3.71 -4.90 5.97
CA ILE A 22 3.63 -6.00 5.01
C ILE A 22 4.85 -5.96 4.08
N LEU A 23 5.13 -4.81 3.47
CA LEU A 23 6.27 -4.66 2.57
C LEU A 23 7.60 -4.92 3.29
N GLY A 24 7.78 -4.34 4.48
CA GLY A 24 8.99 -4.50 5.28
C GLY A 24 9.22 -5.95 5.72
N PHE A 25 8.23 -6.57 6.36
CA PHE A 25 8.35 -7.95 6.85
C PHE A 25 8.44 -8.96 5.72
N TYR A 26 7.68 -8.79 4.64
CA TYR A 26 7.74 -9.71 3.51
C TYR A 26 9.08 -9.63 2.78
N SER A 27 9.57 -8.41 2.53
CA SER A 27 10.90 -8.22 1.92
C SER A 27 12.00 -8.79 2.80
N PHE A 28 11.92 -8.57 4.12
CA PHE A 28 12.87 -9.15 5.08
C PHE A 28 12.81 -10.68 5.12
N TYR A 29 11.61 -11.27 5.07
CA TYR A 29 11.41 -12.72 5.01
C TYR A 29 12.01 -13.33 3.75
N ILE A 30 11.73 -12.74 2.57
CA ILE A 30 12.28 -13.20 1.30
C ILE A 30 13.81 -13.08 1.30
N TYR A 31 14.33 -11.95 1.77
CA TYR A 31 15.77 -11.71 1.85
C TYR A 31 16.46 -12.74 2.74
N SER A 32 15.98 -12.88 3.98
CA SER A 32 16.63 -13.74 4.99
C SER A 32 16.54 -15.23 4.63
N LYS A 33 15.42 -15.67 4.04
CA LYS A 33 15.18 -17.09 3.78
C LYS A 33 15.72 -17.58 2.44
N TYR A 34 15.73 -16.73 1.42
CA TYR A 34 16.05 -17.16 0.06
C TYR A 34 17.28 -16.44 -0.51
N ILE A 35 17.42 -15.12 -0.33
CA ILE A 35 18.47 -14.33 -1.00
C ILE A 35 19.80 -14.38 -0.24
N ALA A 36 19.78 -14.31 1.10
CA ALA A 36 21.00 -14.23 1.92
C ALA A 36 21.92 -15.45 1.74
N GLY A 37 21.36 -16.65 1.50
CA GLY A 37 22.10 -17.87 1.23
C GLY A 37 22.30 -18.20 -0.25
N ASN A 38 21.54 -17.55 -1.15
CA ASN A 38 21.66 -17.72 -2.59
C ASN A 38 21.24 -16.43 -3.33
N PRO A 39 22.16 -15.46 -3.50
CA PRO A 39 21.86 -14.20 -4.17
C PRO A 39 21.41 -14.36 -5.62
N GLU A 40 21.81 -15.46 -6.29
CA GLU A 40 21.45 -15.71 -7.70
C GLU A 40 19.96 -16.00 -7.91
N ILE A 41 19.23 -16.33 -6.84
CA ILE A 41 17.79 -16.61 -6.93
C ILE A 41 16.97 -15.41 -7.45
N ILE A 42 17.51 -14.19 -7.34
CA ILE A 42 16.86 -12.97 -7.88
C ILE A 42 16.79 -12.97 -9.42
N TYR A 43 17.65 -13.73 -10.10
CA TYR A 43 17.61 -13.86 -11.55
C TYR A 43 16.57 -14.91 -12.01
N ASP A 44 16.04 -15.73 -11.10
CA ASP A 44 14.96 -16.67 -11.40
C ASP A 44 13.61 -15.93 -11.44
N MET A 45 13.15 -15.63 -12.65
CA MET A 45 11.86 -14.97 -12.88
C MET A 45 10.67 -15.80 -12.39
N ARG A 46 10.78 -17.13 -12.33
CA ARG A 46 9.72 -17.98 -11.77
C ARG A 46 9.63 -17.80 -10.27
N PHE A 47 10.77 -17.66 -9.59
CA PHE A 47 10.81 -17.36 -8.16
C PHE A 47 10.18 -16.00 -7.86
N LEU A 48 10.61 -14.93 -8.55
CA LEU A 48 10.06 -13.59 -8.36
C LEU A 48 8.57 -13.53 -8.67
N GLY A 49 8.14 -14.15 -9.76
CA GLY A 49 6.73 -14.25 -10.13
C GLY A 49 5.89 -14.94 -9.05
N LYS A 50 6.35 -16.09 -8.53
CA LYS A 50 5.66 -16.79 -7.42
C LYS A 50 5.63 -15.95 -6.15
N ALA A 51 6.74 -15.32 -5.79
CA ALA A 51 6.80 -14.45 -4.62
C ALA A 51 5.79 -13.30 -4.74
N PHE A 52 5.62 -12.71 -5.92
CA PHE A 52 4.65 -11.64 -6.13
C PHE A 52 3.19 -12.15 -6.13
N VAL A 53 2.91 -13.26 -6.80
CA VAL A 53 1.57 -13.88 -6.82
C VAL A 53 1.10 -14.28 -5.42
N ILE A 54 2.01 -14.68 -4.53
CA ILE A 54 1.69 -14.99 -3.12
C ILE A 54 1.49 -13.71 -2.29
N LEU A 55 2.28 -12.66 -2.57
CA LEU A 55 2.22 -11.39 -1.83
C LEU A 55 0.86 -10.70 -1.99
N ILE A 56 0.27 -10.72 -3.18
CA ILE A 56 -1.02 -10.04 -3.46
C ILE A 56 -2.15 -10.55 -2.55
N PRO A 57 -2.55 -11.85 -2.57
CA PRO A 57 -3.62 -12.35 -1.72
C PRO A 57 -3.28 -12.23 -0.25
N PHE A 58 -2.02 -12.42 0.14
CA PHE A 58 -1.58 -12.22 1.52
C PHE A 58 -1.86 -10.77 1.97
N THR A 59 -1.48 -9.78 1.16
CA THR A 59 -1.72 -8.35 1.45
C THR A 59 -3.21 -8.06 1.59
N ILE A 60 -4.04 -8.60 0.68
CA ILE A 60 -5.49 -8.42 0.72
C ILE A 60 -6.08 -8.99 2.01
N VAL A 61 -5.71 -10.22 2.38
CA VAL A 61 -6.21 -10.88 3.60
C VAL A 61 -5.82 -10.09 4.85
N VAL A 62 -4.55 -9.68 4.96
CA VAL A 62 -4.08 -8.90 6.12
C VAL A 62 -4.79 -7.55 6.18
N GLN A 63 -4.98 -6.85 5.05
CA GLN A 63 -5.72 -5.58 5.01
C GLN A 63 -7.16 -5.72 5.48
N ILE A 64 -7.88 -6.75 5.02
CA ILE A 64 -9.26 -7.03 5.43
C ILE A 64 -9.32 -7.31 6.93
N VAL A 65 -8.47 -8.21 7.44
CA VAL A 65 -8.44 -8.58 8.87
C VAL A 65 -8.13 -7.35 9.73
N MET A 66 -7.13 -6.56 9.36
CA MET A 66 -6.76 -5.35 10.11
C MET A 66 -7.88 -4.31 10.12
N HIS A 67 -8.60 -4.11 9.01
CA HIS A 67 -9.75 -3.21 8.97
C HIS A 67 -10.91 -3.69 9.84
N ILE A 68 -11.21 -4.99 9.84
CA ILE A 68 -12.25 -5.56 10.72
C ILE A 68 -11.87 -5.35 12.19
N LEU A 69 -10.63 -5.66 12.56
CA LEU A 69 -10.14 -5.46 13.92
C LEU A 69 -10.20 -3.98 14.33
N PHE A 70 -9.85 -3.08 13.42
CA PHE A 70 -9.94 -1.64 13.66
C PHE A 70 -11.38 -1.18 13.92
N VAL A 71 -12.36 -1.63 13.14
CA VAL A 71 -13.78 -1.30 13.36
C VAL A 71 -14.22 -1.74 14.75
N ILE A 72 -13.88 -2.98 15.14
CA ILE A 72 -14.24 -3.54 16.45
C ILE A 72 -13.60 -2.75 17.59
N VAL A 73 -12.28 -2.53 17.52
CA VAL A 73 -11.53 -1.80 18.56
C VAL A 73 -12.00 -0.35 18.65
N ASN A 74 -12.17 0.33 17.52
CA ASN A 74 -12.62 1.72 17.53
C ASN A 74 -14.02 1.82 18.13
N LYS A 75 -14.94 0.91 17.81
CA LYS A 75 -16.29 0.85 18.42
C LYS A 75 -16.23 0.63 19.94
N ILE A 76 -15.33 -0.22 20.43
CA ILE A 76 -15.17 -0.45 21.88
C ILE A 76 -14.64 0.81 22.58
N VAL A 77 -13.68 1.50 21.96
CA VAL A 77 -13.02 2.68 22.54
C VAL A 77 -13.89 3.93 22.49
N THR A 78 -14.50 4.23 21.33
CA THR A 78 -15.30 5.45 21.14
C THR A 78 -16.76 5.26 21.53
N LYS A 79 -17.25 4.01 21.61
CA LYS A 79 -18.68 3.67 21.78
C LYS A 79 -19.60 4.27 20.71
N GLU A 80 -19.03 4.78 19.62
CA GLU A 80 -19.74 5.32 18.46
C GLU A 80 -19.79 4.27 17.37
N ASP A 81 -20.93 4.19 16.68
CA ASP A 81 -21.03 3.36 15.48
C ASP A 81 -20.25 4.00 14.33
N PRO A 82 -19.65 3.20 13.45
CA PRO A 82 -19.02 3.72 12.24
C PRO A 82 -20.04 4.52 11.41
N PRO A 83 -19.60 5.57 10.69
CA PRO A 83 -20.49 6.41 9.90
C PRO A 83 -21.28 5.55 8.90
N LYS A 84 -22.61 5.66 8.94
CA LYS A 84 -23.52 4.82 8.14
C LYS A 84 -23.58 5.20 6.66
N ARG A 85 -23.11 6.40 6.30
CA ARG A 85 -23.18 6.94 4.94
C ARG A 85 -21.93 7.76 4.66
N GLU A 86 -21.27 7.47 3.54
CA GLU A 86 -20.20 8.30 3.01
C GLU A 86 -20.77 9.64 2.55
N ASP A 87 -20.08 10.72 2.93
CA ASP A 87 -20.44 12.07 2.52
C ASP A 87 -19.91 12.37 1.11
N GLU A 88 -20.48 13.39 0.44
CA GLU A 88 -19.96 13.87 -0.84
C GLU A 88 -18.49 14.30 -0.72
N MET A 89 -18.11 14.86 0.42
CA MET A 89 -16.72 15.21 0.72
C MET A 89 -15.80 13.98 0.71
N ASP A 90 -16.20 12.87 1.36
CA ASP A 90 -15.41 11.64 1.42
C ASP A 90 -15.13 11.10 0.02
N LYS A 91 -16.16 11.11 -0.84
CA LYS A 91 -16.06 10.67 -2.23
C LYS A 91 -15.12 11.56 -3.06
N LEU A 92 -15.18 12.88 -2.86
CA LEU A 92 -14.26 13.81 -3.52
C LEU A 92 -12.81 13.59 -3.08
N ILE A 93 -12.59 13.35 -1.79
CA ILE A 93 -11.26 13.05 -1.22
C ILE A 93 -10.73 11.74 -1.80
N GLU A 94 -11.58 10.71 -1.88
CA GLU A 94 -11.20 9.43 -2.47
C GLU A 94 -10.75 9.59 -3.93
N LEU A 95 -11.54 10.28 -4.76
CA LEU A 95 -11.22 10.50 -6.17
C LEU A 95 -9.92 11.30 -6.37
N LYS A 96 -9.69 12.34 -5.56
CA LYS A 96 -8.45 13.12 -5.60
C LYS A 96 -7.23 12.29 -5.18
N SER A 97 -7.38 11.50 -4.12
CA SER A 97 -6.31 10.63 -3.62
C SER A 97 -5.97 9.53 -4.61
N LEU A 98 -7.00 8.92 -5.20
CA LEU A 98 -6.86 7.92 -6.26
C LEU A 98 -6.15 8.49 -7.48
N ARG A 99 -6.46 9.72 -7.89
CA ARG A 99 -5.78 10.41 -8.99
C ARG A 99 -4.29 10.59 -8.70
N ALA A 100 -3.92 11.02 -7.50
CA ALA A 100 -2.52 11.18 -7.11
C ALA A 100 -1.77 9.84 -7.15
N SER A 101 -2.38 8.80 -6.57
CA SER A 101 -1.89 7.42 -6.62
C SER A 101 -1.67 6.92 -8.06
N HIS A 102 -2.63 7.14 -8.96
CA HIS A 102 -2.51 6.73 -10.36
C HIS A 102 -1.33 7.41 -11.07
N TRP A 103 -1.10 8.70 -10.84
CA TRP A 103 0.07 9.39 -11.41
C TRP A 103 1.38 8.74 -10.96
N VAL A 104 1.49 8.40 -9.67
CA VAL A 104 2.69 7.73 -9.14
C VAL A 104 2.84 6.32 -9.73
N PHE A 105 1.76 5.57 -9.85
CA PHE A 105 1.78 4.25 -10.47
C PHE A 105 2.22 4.30 -11.93
N ILE A 106 1.67 5.25 -12.71
CA ILE A 106 2.01 5.44 -14.13
C ILE A 106 3.49 5.79 -14.28
N LEU A 107 4.01 6.74 -13.48
CA LEU A 107 5.44 7.07 -13.47
C LEU A 107 6.29 5.85 -13.15
N GLY A 108 5.90 5.08 -12.15
CA GLY A 108 6.56 3.85 -11.77
C GLY A 108 6.56 2.77 -12.85
N PHE A 109 5.45 2.62 -13.55
CA PHE A 109 5.34 1.74 -14.72
C PHE A 109 6.28 2.19 -15.84
N PHE A 110 6.33 3.49 -16.14
CA PHE A 110 7.29 4.03 -17.12
C PHE A 110 8.74 3.78 -16.71
N LEU A 111 9.08 3.92 -15.42
CA LEU A 111 10.42 3.59 -14.92
C LEU A 111 10.73 2.10 -15.07
N ALA A 112 9.77 1.22 -14.79
CA ALA A 112 9.91 -0.22 -14.99
C ALA A 112 10.19 -0.54 -16.47
N MET A 113 9.43 0.06 -17.40
CA MET A 113 9.65 -0.12 -18.84
C MET A 113 10.96 0.49 -19.32
N ALA A 114 11.34 1.66 -18.80
CA ALA A 114 12.61 2.31 -19.11
C ALA A 114 13.80 1.44 -18.69
N SER A 115 13.70 0.73 -17.57
CA SER A 115 14.74 -0.21 -17.16
C SER A 115 15.01 -1.29 -18.21
N GLN A 116 13.95 -1.80 -18.85
CA GLN A 116 14.08 -2.80 -19.92
C GLN A 116 14.59 -2.19 -21.22
N ALA A 117 14.16 -0.97 -21.55
CA ALA A 117 14.69 -0.25 -22.70
C ALA A 117 16.20 0.03 -22.58
N MET A 118 16.72 0.18 -21.36
CA MET A 118 18.14 0.36 -21.07
C MET A 118 18.93 -0.97 -20.99
N GLY A 119 18.29 -2.12 -21.24
CA GLY A 119 18.92 -3.43 -21.16
C GLY A 119 19.29 -3.86 -19.74
N MET A 120 18.63 -3.30 -18.72
CA MET A 120 18.81 -3.74 -17.34
C MET A 120 18.20 -5.13 -17.13
N GLU A 121 18.72 -5.83 -16.14
CA GLU A 121 18.25 -7.17 -15.77
C GLU A 121 16.72 -7.19 -15.49
N PRO A 122 15.98 -8.22 -15.93
CA PRO A 122 14.52 -8.28 -15.79
C PRO A 122 14.00 -8.15 -14.35
N TYR A 123 14.80 -8.55 -13.34
CA TYR A 123 14.41 -8.39 -11.94
C TYR A 123 14.24 -6.91 -11.54
N VAL A 124 14.96 -5.99 -12.20
CA VAL A 124 14.87 -4.54 -11.94
C VAL A 124 13.48 -4.03 -12.32
N MET A 125 12.95 -4.46 -13.47
CA MET A 125 11.59 -4.14 -13.87
C MET A 125 10.57 -4.67 -12.85
N PHE A 126 10.73 -5.92 -12.41
CA PHE A 126 9.84 -6.52 -11.42
C PHE A 126 9.84 -5.73 -10.11
N LEU A 127 11.01 -5.42 -9.57
CA LEU A 127 11.13 -4.64 -8.34
C LEU A 127 10.57 -3.23 -8.51
N ALA A 128 10.86 -2.56 -9.62
CA ALA A 128 10.31 -1.24 -9.92
C ALA A 128 8.78 -1.27 -9.96
N PHE A 129 8.18 -2.27 -10.59
CA PHE A 129 6.73 -2.40 -10.70
C PHE A 129 6.08 -2.67 -9.33
N ILE A 130 6.67 -3.57 -8.54
CA ILE A 130 6.21 -3.89 -7.18
C ILE A 130 6.27 -2.63 -6.31
N VAL A 131 7.44 -2.01 -6.20
CA VAL A 131 7.64 -0.80 -5.40
C VAL A 131 6.67 0.29 -5.84
N SER A 132 6.47 0.48 -7.13
CA SER A 132 5.54 1.49 -7.65
C SER A 132 4.08 1.22 -7.27
N GLY A 133 3.65 -0.04 -7.29
CA GLY A 133 2.31 -0.43 -6.82
C GLY A 133 2.09 -0.11 -5.34
N PHE A 134 3.04 -0.49 -4.49
CA PHE A 134 2.97 -0.21 -3.05
C PHE A 134 3.06 1.28 -2.74
N VAL A 135 4.04 1.99 -3.32
CA VAL A 135 4.22 3.45 -3.12
C VAL A 135 2.99 4.21 -3.62
N SER A 136 2.41 3.82 -4.75
CA SER A 136 1.14 4.39 -5.23
C SER A 136 0.03 4.27 -4.20
N GLY A 137 -0.16 3.08 -3.59
CA GLY A 137 -1.14 2.87 -2.52
C GLY A 137 -0.85 3.75 -1.29
N MET A 138 0.41 3.83 -0.87
CA MET A 138 0.84 4.69 0.24
C MET A 138 0.55 6.17 -0.02
N ILE A 139 0.76 6.64 -1.25
CA ILE A 139 0.45 8.01 -1.66
C ILE A 139 -1.05 8.28 -1.61
N SER A 140 -1.89 7.30 -1.95
CA SER A 140 -3.34 7.41 -1.77
C SER A 140 -3.70 7.63 -0.30
N ASP A 141 -3.15 6.82 0.60
CA ASP A 141 -3.44 6.91 2.05
C ASP A 141 -2.90 8.23 2.64
N ILE A 142 -1.70 8.66 2.26
CA ILE A 142 -1.13 9.95 2.66
C ILE A 142 -1.99 11.12 2.15
N ALA A 143 -2.44 11.06 0.90
CA ALA A 143 -3.30 12.07 0.31
C ALA A 143 -4.63 12.16 1.05
N LYS A 144 -5.27 11.02 1.39
CA LYS A 144 -6.49 11.00 2.21
C LYS A 144 -6.26 11.70 3.54
N ILE A 145 -5.23 11.33 4.29
CA ILE A 145 -4.90 11.96 5.58
C ILE A 145 -4.72 13.48 5.44
N TRP A 146 -4.05 13.92 4.38
CA TRP A 146 -3.82 15.34 4.14
C TRP A 146 -5.11 16.10 3.79
N PHE A 147 -5.93 15.55 2.89
CA PHE A 147 -7.18 16.17 2.46
C PHE A 147 -8.24 16.22 3.59
N TYR A 148 -8.32 15.18 4.42
CA TYR A 148 -9.24 15.17 5.58
C TYR A 148 -8.89 16.26 6.59
N ARG A 149 -7.60 16.48 6.87
CA ARG A 149 -7.15 17.54 7.79
C ARG A 149 -7.34 18.94 7.25
N LYS A 150 -7.32 19.08 5.93
CA LYS A 150 -7.44 20.38 5.27
C LYS A 150 -8.90 20.77 5.00
N GLY A 151 -9.82 19.80 5.01
CA GLY A 151 -11.20 20.04 4.60
C GLY A 151 -11.32 20.30 3.10
N VAL A 152 -10.56 19.54 2.29
CA VAL A 152 -10.41 19.56 0.80
C VAL A 152 -9.15 20.28 0.26
#